data_AF-A0A958DFR7-F1
#
_entry.id   AF-A0A958DFR7-F1
#
_cell.length_a   1.000
_cell.length_b   1.000
_cell.length_c   1.000
_cell.angle_alpha   90.00
_cell.angle_beta   90.00
_cell.angle_gamma   90.00
#
_symmetry.space_group_name_H-M   'P 1'
#
loop_
_entity.id
_entity.type
_entity.pdbx_description
1 polymer ?
#
loop_
_entity_poly.entity_id
_entity_poly.type
_entity_poly.pdbx_seq_one_letter_code
_entity_poly.pdbx_strand_id
1 'polypeptide(L)'
;VEVIEAVTGQTFAQAVRTRFFDHLHMDNTFIRGFEDIPNGYVEGTAQCDSFPETVIAFVATAYGAECQQGRLATADLPRTALETLGLGADGVITNAADLIRWSNYLFKDSDLGAMMQPVEPDATYGLGLSLGQSMLGAAYGHAGGGADGEARLWYFPERDITFVAFANGIGSPGLGRLAAQVYVYVDQAGLAN
;
A
#
# COMPACT_ATOMS: atom_id res chain seq x y z
N VAL A 1 12.52 -4.05 -8.68
CA VAL A 1 12.82 -5.39 -8.09
C VAL A 1 14.20 -5.90 -8.48
N GLU A 2 14.61 -5.72 -9.75
CA GLU A 2 15.88 -6.20 -10.30
C GLU A 2 17.15 -5.82 -9.50
N VAL A 3 17.23 -4.59 -8.95
CA VAL A 3 18.40 -4.17 -8.15
C VAL A 3 18.53 -4.97 -6.86
N ILE A 4 17.42 -5.19 -6.14
CA ILE A 4 17.43 -5.92 -4.88
C ILE A 4 17.87 -7.37 -5.13
N GLU A 5 17.29 -8.00 -6.15
CA GLU A 5 17.60 -9.39 -6.47
C GLU A 5 19.04 -9.55 -6.96
N ALA A 6 19.51 -8.65 -7.83
CA ALA A 6 20.88 -8.69 -8.34
C ALA A 6 21.94 -8.49 -7.23
N VAL A 7 21.68 -7.62 -6.25
CA VAL A 7 22.63 -7.33 -5.17
C VAL A 7 22.61 -8.39 -4.07
N THR A 8 21.44 -8.97 -3.78
CA THR A 8 21.28 -9.91 -2.66
C THR A 8 21.38 -11.37 -3.05
N GLY A 9 21.13 -11.70 -4.33
CA GLY A 9 20.95 -13.08 -4.79
C GLY A 9 19.67 -13.75 -4.28
N GLN A 10 18.80 -13.01 -3.58
CA GLN A 10 17.50 -13.47 -3.10
C GLN A 10 16.40 -12.97 -4.04
N THR A 11 15.26 -13.68 -4.09
CA THR A 11 14.07 -13.08 -4.72
C THR A 11 13.61 -11.86 -3.92
N PHE A 12 12.87 -10.95 -4.55
CA PHE A 12 12.34 -9.78 -3.85
C PHE A 12 11.53 -10.16 -2.61
N ALA A 13 10.64 -11.17 -2.72
CA ALA A 13 9.84 -11.65 -1.60
C ALA A 13 10.72 -12.17 -0.45
N GLN A 14 11.75 -12.95 -0.75
CA GLN A 14 12.70 -13.44 0.25
C GLN A 14 13.47 -12.30 0.92
N ALA A 15 13.94 -11.32 0.14
CA ALA A 15 14.70 -10.20 0.65
C ALA A 15 13.86 -9.32 1.59
N VAL A 16 12.61 -9.02 1.23
CA VAL A 16 11.72 -8.20 2.06
C VAL A 16 11.29 -8.96 3.32
N ARG A 17 10.92 -10.23 3.20
CA ARG A 17 10.52 -11.05 4.36
C ARG A 17 11.62 -11.13 5.41
N THR A 18 12.82 -11.54 4.99
CA THR A 18 13.94 -11.78 5.91
C THR A 18 14.47 -10.50 6.55
N ARG A 19 14.41 -9.37 5.85
CA ARG A 19 14.90 -8.09 6.37
C ARG A 19 13.87 -7.35 7.22
N PHE A 20 12.59 -7.53 6.93
CA PHE A 20 11.54 -6.71 7.52
C PHE A 20 10.41 -7.54 8.13
N PHE A 21 9.68 -8.33 7.33
CA PHE A 21 8.43 -8.93 7.82
C PHE A 21 8.67 -9.87 9.02
N ASP A 22 9.66 -10.75 8.94
CA ASP A 22 9.97 -11.68 10.03
C ASP A 22 10.59 -10.94 11.23
N HIS A 23 11.44 -9.93 10.97
CA HIS A 23 12.10 -9.15 12.02
C HIS A 23 11.11 -8.31 12.84
N LEU A 24 10.07 -7.81 12.19
CA LEU A 24 9.05 -6.95 12.78
C LEU A 24 7.80 -7.72 13.23
N HIS A 25 7.81 -9.05 13.12
CA HIS A 25 6.67 -9.91 13.43
C HIS A 25 5.40 -9.47 12.69
N MET A 26 5.53 -9.20 11.39
CA MET A 26 4.44 -8.83 10.49
C MET A 26 3.82 -10.09 9.87
N ASP A 27 3.21 -10.92 10.71
CA ASP A 27 2.77 -12.28 10.36
C ASP A 27 1.61 -12.32 9.34
N ASN A 28 0.96 -11.18 9.08
CA ASN A 28 -0.12 -11.05 8.10
C ASN A 28 0.32 -10.22 6.89
N THR A 29 1.62 -10.08 6.69
CA THR A 29 2.21 -9.37 5.57
C THR A 29 2.97 -10.32 4.65
N PHE A 30 2.69 -10.23 3.36
CA PHE A 30 3.23 -11.14 2.35
C PHE A 30 3.18 -10.52 0.96
N ILE A 31 4.04 -11.00 0.06
CA ILE A 31 3.99 -10.72 -1.37
C ILE A 31 3.02 -11.70 -2.03
N ARG A 32 1.88 -11.20 -2.50
CA ARG A 32 0.84 -12.06 -3.07
C ARG A 32 1.34 -12.74 -4.33
N GLY A 33 0.90 -13.99 -4.57
CA GLY A 33 1.29 -14.77 -5.74
C GLY A 33 2.69 -15.39 -5.69
N PHE A 34 3.51 -15.01 -4.69
CA PHE A 34 4.86 -15.54 -4.49
C PHE A 34 5.05 -16.21 -3.12
N GLU A 35 4.09 -16.06 -2.21
CA GLU A 35 4.15 -16.59 -0.85
C GLU A 35 2.82 -17.25 -0.46
N ASP A 36 2.89 -18.14 0.54
CA ASP A 36 1.71 -18.73 1.15
C ASP A 36 0.89 -17.66 1.90
N ILE A 37 -0.45 -17.79 1.82
CA ILE A 37 -1.38 -16.85 2.43
C ILE A 37 -1.67 -17.31 3.87
N PRO A 38 -1.25 -16.59 4.92
CA PRO A 38 -1.31 -17.09 6.29
C PRO A 38 -2.74 -17.25 6.83
N ASN A 39 -3.62 -16.28 6.57
CA ASN A 39 -4.95 -16.17 7.21
C ASN A 39 -6.08 -15.76 6.24
N GLY A 40 -5.87 -15.95 4.94
CA GLY A 40 -6.71 -15.32 3.92
C GLY A 40 -6.54 -13.80 3.89
N TYR A 41 -7.26 -13.13 2.98
CA TYR A 41 -7.35 -11.67 2.93
C TYR A 41 -8.68 -11.28 2.25
N VAL A 42 -9.05 -10.01 2.34
CA VAL A 42 -10.26 -9.50 1.69
C VAL A 42 -10.00 -9.27 0.21
N GLU A 43 -10.72 -9.99 -0.64
CA GLU A 43 -10.62 -9.80 -2.09
C GLU A 43 -11.10 -8.42 -2.52
N GLY A 44 -10.40 -7.88 -3.51
CA GLY A 44 -10.62 -6.55 -4.01
C GLY A 44 -11.48 -6.51 -5.27
N THR A 45 -11.86 -5.30 -5.65
CA THR A 45 -12.54 -5.06 -6.92
C THR A 45 -11.90 -3.90 -7.66
N ALA A 46 -11.76 -4.03 -8.97
CA ALA A 46 -11.22 -2.98 -9.82
C ALA A 46 -12.31 -2.35 -10.67
N GLN A 47 -12.27 -1.03 -10.89
CA GLN A 47 -13.16 -0.42 -11.88
C GLN A 47 -12.72 -0.86 -13.28
N CYS A 48 -13.66 -1.32 -14.09
CA CYS A 48 -13.31 -1.86 -15.40
C CYS A 48 -12.76 -0.82 -16.37
N ASP A 49 -13.18 0.44 -16.21
CA ASP A 49 -12.65 1.57 -16.97
C ASP A 49 -11.23 2.00 -16.55
N SER A 50 -10.71 1.46 -15.45
CA SER A 50 -9.31 1.65 -15.05
C SER A 50 -8.33 0.80 -15.88
N PHE A 51 -8.84 -0.09 -16.74
CA PHE A 51 -8.03 -0.90 -17.66
C PHE A 51 -8.38 -0.59 -19.12
N PRO A 52 -7.42 -0.75 -20.06
CA PRO A 52 -7.72 -0.74 -21.47
C PRO A 52 -8.78 -1.80 -21.83
N GLU A 53 -9.67 -1.48 -22.77
CA GLU A 53 -10.73 -2.39 -23.23
C GLU A 53 -10.18 -3.74 -23.71
N THR A 54 -8.99 -3.74 -24.32
CA THR A 54 -8.29 -4.96 -24.74
C THR A 54 -7.89 -5.85 -23.57
N VAL A 55 -7.53 -5.28 -22.42
CA VAL A 55 -7.23 -6.03 -21.19
C VAL A 55 -8.51 -6.64 -20.65
N ILE A 56 -9.62 -5.88 -20.61
CA ILE A 56 -10.92 -6.39 -20.16
C ILE A 56 -11.42 -7.54 -21.06
N ALA A 57 -11.32 -7.38 -22.38
CA ALA A 57 -11.69 -8.43 -23.33
C ALA A 57 -10.81 -9.68 -23.18
N PHE A 58 -9.51 -9.49 -22.94
CA PHE A 58 -8.58 -10.59 -22.69
C PHE A 58 -8.95 -11.36 -21.42
N VAL A 59 -9.15 -10.69 -20.28
CA VAL A 59 -9.45 -11.37 -19.02
C VAL A 59 -10.81 -12.09 -19.05
N ALA A 60 -11.81 -11.50 -19.72
CA ALA A 60 -13.09 -12.17 -19.94
C ALA A 60 -12.92 -13.45 -20.77
N THR A 61 -12.12 -13.40 -21.84
CA THR A 61 -11.90 -14.55 -22.74
C THR A 61 -11.02 -15.63 -22.10
N ALA A 62 -9.94 -15.23 -21.44
CA ALA A 62 -8.93 -16.13 -20.90
C ALA A 62 -9.36 -16.76 -19.57
N TYR A 63 -10.13 -16.03 -18.75
CA TYR A 63 -10.43 -16.42 -17.37
C TYR A 63 -11.92 -16.44 -17.03
N GLY A 64 -12.80 -16.02 -17.95
CA GLY A 64 -14.24 -15.90 -17.66
C GLY A 64 -14.56 -14.77 -16.67
N ALA A 65 -13.60 -13.86 -16.44
CA ALA A 65 -13.73 -12.76 -15.50
C ALA A 65 -14.47 -11.59 -16.17
N GLU A 66 -15.74 -11.40 -15.81
CA GLU A 66 -16.60 -10.37 -16.40
C GLU A 66 -16.86 -9.21 -15.44
N CYS A 67 -17.03 -8.02 -16.00
CA CYS A 67 -17.40 -6.84 -15.26
C CYS A 67 -18.85 -6.94 -14.76
N GLN A 68 -19.03 -6.91 -13.44
CA GLN A 68 -20.33 -6.81 -12.79
C GLN A 68 -20.51 -5.42 -12.22
N GLN A 69 -21.57 -4.72 -12.64
CA GLN A 69 -21.84 -3.34 -12.19
C GLN A 69 -20.65 -2.38 -12.41
N GLY A 70 -19.92 -2.55 -13.52
CA GLY A 70 -18.74 -1.76 -13.86
C GLY A 70 -17.48 -2.10 -13.07
N ARG A 71 -17.49 -3.20 -12.29
CA ARG A 71 -16.35 -3.65 -11.49
C ARG A 71 -15.95 -5.09 -11.83
N LEU A 72 -14.66 -5.36 -11.77
CA LEU A 72 -14.07 -6.69 -11.94
C LEU A 72 -13.65 -7.21 -10.56
N ALA A 73 -14.09 -8.42 -10.19
CA ALA A 73 -13.59 -9.05 -8.98
C ALA A 73 -12.17 -9.57 -9.24
N THR A 74 -11.21 -9.12 -8.45
CA THR A 74 -9.80 -9.51 -8.60
C THR A 74 -9.55 -10.98 -8.32
N ALA A 75 -10.43 -11.60 -7.53
CA ALA A 75 -10.44 -13.04 -7.27
C ALA A 75 -10.60 -13.89 -8.55
N ASP A 76 -11.19 -13.33 -9.61
CA ASP A 76 -11.41 -14.00 -10.89
C ASP A 76 -10.17 -13.96 -11.80
N LEU A 77 -9.11 -13.25 -11.39
CA LEU A 77 -7.88 -13.10 -12.15
C LEU A 77 -6.75 -13.99 -11.59
N PRO A 78 -5.86 -14.52 -12.45
CA PRO A 78 -4.68 -15.24 -11.96
C PRO A 78 -3.80 -14.33 -11.11
N ARG A 79 -3.56 -14.74 -9.87
CA ARG A 79 -2.80 -13.98 -8.86
C ARG A 79 -1.43 -13.58 -9.38
N THR A 80 -0.69 -14.50 -9.98
CA THR A 80 0.65 -14.19 -10.52
C THR A 80 0.61 -13.13 -11.64
N ALA A 81 -0.44 -13.12 -12.47
CA ALA A 81 -0.56 -12.13 -13.55
C ALA A 81 -0.83 -10.73 -13.02
N LEU A 82 -1.69 -10.58 -12.00
CA LEU A 82 -1.90 -9.31 -11.30
C LEU A 82 -0.60 -8.80 -10.66
N GLU A 83 0.16 -9.69 -10.06
CA GLU A 83 1.30 -9.35 -9.22
C GLU A 83 2.58 -9.03 -10.01
N THR A 84 2.75 -9.63 -11.18
CA THR A 84 3.88 -9.26 -12.07
C THR A 84 3.79 -7.85 -12.64
N LEU A 85 2.63 -7.19 -12.54
CA LEU A 85 2.44 -5.82 -13.05
C LEU A 85 3.11 -4.75 -12.17
N GLY A 86 3.23 -5.00 -10.86
CA GLY A 86 3.83 -4.02 -9.96
C GLY A 86 4.77 -4.60 -8.91
N LEU A 87 4.58 -5.84 -8.42
CA LEU A 87 5.46 -6.59 -7.51
C LEU A 87 6.08 -5.72 -6.40
N GLY A 88 7.27 -5.16 -6.64
CA GLY A 88 7.94 -4.28 -5.68
C GLY A 88 7.33 -2.88 -5.53
N ALA A 89 6.33 -2.52 -6.32
CA ALA A 89 5.60 -1.25 -6.26
C ALA A 89 4.28 -1.38 -5.47
N ASP A 90 3.51 -2.45 -5.66
CA ASP A 90 2.16 -2.60 -5.11
C ASP A 90 1.81 -4.03 -4.62
N GLY A 91 2.71 -5.00 -4.74
CA GLY A 91 2.41 -6.42 -4.49
C GLY A 91 2.42 -6.87 -3.02
N VAL A 92 2.58 -5.94 -2.08
CA VAL A 92 2.55 -6.22 -0.64
C VAL A 92 1.10 -6.23 -0.17
N ILE A 93 0.65 -7.37 0.35
CA ILE A 93 -0.60 -7.49 1.11
C ILE A 93 -0.26 -7.45 2.60
N THR A 94 -1.07 -6.72 3.37
CA THR A 94 -0.82 -6.48 4.80
C THR A 94 -2.12 -6.17 5.53
N ASN A 95 -2.04 -5.94 6.85
CA ASN A 95 -3.15 -5.48 7.66
C ASN A 95 -2.78 -4.24 8.49
N ALA A 96 -3.75 -3.66 9.20
CA ALA A 96 -3.52 -2.43 9.96
C ALA A 96 -2.51 -2.62 11.11
N ALA A 97 -2.54 -3.77 11.79
CA ALA A 97 -1.65 -4.03 12.91
C ALA A 97 -0.18 -4.12 12.46
N ASP A 98 0.08 -4.81 11.35
CA ASP A 98 1.41 -4.94 10.76
C ASP A 98 1.89 -3.59 10.21
N LEU A 99 1.03 -2.82 9.53
CA LEU A 99 1.41 -1.48 9.08
C LEU A 99 1.72 -0.52 10.24
N ILE A 100 1.08 -0.68 11.40
CA ILE A 100 1.43 0.09 12.60
C ILE A 100 2.82 -0.32 13.11
N ARG A 101 3.14 -1.63 13.12
CA ARG A 101 4.50 -2.11 13.48
C ARG A 101 5.55 -1.55 12.52
N TRP A 102 5.28 -1.62 11.22
CA TRP A 102 6.11 -1.03 10.17
C TRP A 102 6.29 0.47 10.38
N SER A 103 5.21 1.20 10.66
CA SER A 103 5.23 2.65 10.91
C SER A 103 6.09 3.00 12.12
N ASN A 104 5.95 2.29 13.24
CA ASN A 104 6.78 2.53 14.42
C ASN A 104 8.25 2.27 14.11
N TYR A 105 8.57 1.13 13.51
CA TYR A 105 9.95 0.82 13.14
C TYR A 105 10.55 1.88 12.19
N LEU A 106 9.81 2.23 11.13
CA LEU A 106 10.29 3.14 10.09
C LEU A 106 10.48 4.56 10.64
N PHE A 107 9.51 5.10 11.38
CA PHE A 107 9.52 6.51 11.76
C PHE A 107 10.11 6.81 13.13
N LYS A 108 10.24 5.81 14.01
CA LYS A 108 10.71 6.00 15.38
C LYS A 108 12.05 5.30 15.64
N ASP A 109 12.25 4.12 15.06
CA ASP A 109 13.40 3.28 15.38
C ASP A 109 14.48 3.28 14.29
N SER A 110 14.15 3.70 13.06
CA SER A 110 15.06 3.70 11.92
C SER A 110 15.65 5.08 11.63
N ASP A 111 16.87 5.09 11.08
CA ASP A 111 17.44 6.29 10.48
C ASP A 111 16.87 6.48 9.07
N LEU A 112 15.94 7.43 8.95
CA LEU A 112 15.30 7.78 7.69
C LEU A 112 16.12 8.70 6.79
N GLY A 113 17.35 9.06 7.16
CA GLY A 113 18.17 10.12 6.55
C GLY A 113 17.94 10.34 5.05
N ALA A 114 18.32 9.36 4.22
CA ALA A 114 18.16 9.45 2.76
C ALA A 114 16.69 9.35 2.28
N MET A 115 15.82 8.65 3.00
CA MET A 115 14.42 8.49 2.63
C MET A 115 13.62 9.80 2.76
N MET A 116 13.98 10.66 3.70
CA MET A 116 13.35 11.98 3.86
C MET A 116 13.92 13.07 2.94
N GLN A 117 14.97 12.78 2.16
CA GLN A 117 15.48 13.76 1.21
C GLN A 117 14.53 13.83 0.00
N PRO A 118 13.99 15.02 -0.34
CA PRO A 118 13.23 15.19 -1.56
C PRO A 118 14.06 14.78 -2.77
N VAL A 119 13.45 14.06 -3.72
CA VAL A 119 14.16 13.60 -4.93
C VAL A 119 14.57 14.76 -5.85
N GLU A 120 13.88 15.89 -5.74
CA GLU A 120 14.17 17.16 -6.43
C GLU A 120 13.81 18.35 -5.51
N PRO A 121 14.33 19.56 -5.76
CA PRO A 121 13.88 20.76 -5.05
C PRO A 121 12.35 20.89 -5.09
N ASP A 122 11.75 21.20 -3.94
CA ASP A 122 10.29 21.33 -3.75
C ASP A 122 9.45 20.05 -3.97
N ALA A 123 10.08 18.89 -4.18
CA ALA A 123 9.36 17.63 -4.28
C ALA A 123 8.72 17.23 -2.94
N THR A 124 7.48 16.74 -3.01
CA THR A 124 6.73 16.17 -1.87
C THR A 124 6.96 14.66 -1.76
N TYR A 125 8.10 14.18 -2.26
CA TYR A 125 8.41 12.76 -2.33
C TYR A 125 9.92 12.53 -2.21
N GLY A 126 10.31 11.60 -1.33
CA GLY A 126 11.67 11.12 -1.15
C GLY A 126 11.86 9.71 -1.71
N LEU A 127 12.67 8.87 -1.06
CA LEU A 127 12.87 7.49 -1.50
C LEU A 127 11.76 6.58 -0.98
N GLY A 128 10.69 6.42 -1.77
CA GLY A 128 9.55 5.56 -1.42
C GLY A 128 8.66 6.17 -0.32
N LEU A 129 8.78 7.47 -0.07
CA LEU A 129 8.14 8.16 1.05
C LEU A 129 7.54 9.48 0.59
N SER A 130 6.23 9.65 0.80
CA SER A 130 5.57 10.93 0.62
C SER A 130 5.90 11.86 1.79
N LEU A 131 6.24 13.11 1.46
CA LEU A 131 6.61 14.17 2.39
C LEU A 131 5.59 15.29 2.24
N GLY A 132 4.82 15.56 3.29
CA GLY A 132 3.71 16.50 3.19
C GLY A 132 3.44 17.31 4.45
N GLN A 133 2.54 18.27 4.29
CA GLN A 133 1.94 19.02 5.37
C GLN A 133 0.43 18.75 5.37
N SER A 134 -0.13 18.67 6.56
CA SER A 134 -1.55 18.50 6.81
C SER A 134 -2.01 19.48 7.90
N MET A 135 -3.30 19.49 8.19
CA MET A 135 -3.80 20.25 9.33
C MET A 135 -3.30 19.73 10.70
N LEU A 136 -2.82 18.49 10.75
CA LEU A 136 -2.22 17.92 11.96
C LEU A 136 -0.72 18.23 12.08
N GLY A 137 -0.11 18.90 11.10
CA GLY A 137 1.33 19.14 11.02
C GLY A 137 1.99 18.35 9.89
N ALA A 138 3.30 18.08 10.02
CA ALA A 138 4.03 17.29 9.06
C ALA A 138 3.43 15.88 8.95
N ALA A 139 3.42 15.33 7.74
CA ALA A 139 2.87 14.02 7.46
C ALA A 139 3.83 13.23 6.57
N TYR A 140 4.22 12.05 7.03
CA TYR A 140 5.10 11.14 6.31
C TYR A 140 4.44 9.80 6.09
N GLY A 141 4.59 9.22 4.91
CA GLY A 141 3.96 7.94 4.62
C GLY A 141 3.75 7.68 3.14
N HIS A 142 2.68 6.98 2.80
CA HIS A 142 2.35 6.68 1.42
C HIS A 142 0.87 6.35 1.25
N ALA A 143 0.33 6.67 0.06
CA ALA A 143 -0.93 6.11 -0.41
C ALA A 143 -0.63 5.03 -1.45
N GLY A 144 -1.24 3.86 -1.31
CA GLY A 144 -1.15 2.77 -2.27
C GLY A 144 -2.48 2.60 -3.00
N GLY A 145 -2.43 2.20 -4.26
CA GLY A 145 -3.60 1.84 -5.05
C GLY A 145 -3.19 0.77 -6.05
N GLY A 146 -3.88 -0.37 -6.00
CA GLY A 146 -3.70 -1.47 -6.93
C GLY A 146 -5.05 -2.05 -7.33
N ALA A 147 -5.05 -3.10 -8.16
CA ALA A 147 -6.29 -3.74 -8.62
C ALA A 147 -7.21 -4.15 -7.46
N ASP A 148 -6.65 -4.47 -6.29
CA ASP A 148 -7.41 -4.98 -5.14
C ASP A 148 -7.97 -3.90 -4.22
N GLY A 149 -7.55 -2.66 -4.41
CA GLY A 149 -7.98 -1.59 -3.55
C GLY A 149 -6.94 -0.52 -3.31
N GLU A 150 -7.24 0.27 -2.29
CA GLU A 150 -6.47 1.42 -1.90
C GLU A 150 -6.08 1.30 -0.43
N ALA A 151 -4.88 1.79 -0.10
CA ALA A 151 -4.33 1.82 1.24
C ALA A 151 -3.76 3.20 1.53
N ARG A 152 -3.78 3.61 2.80
CA ARG A 152 -3.12 4.82 3.28
C ARG A 152 -2.38 4.52 4.57
N LEU A 153 -1.14 4.95 4.64
CA LEU A 153 -0.35 5.03 5.86
C LEU A 153 0.18 6.45 5.98
N TRP A 154 -0.10 7.12 7.09
CA TRP A 154 0.45 8.45 7.40
C TRP A 154 0.88 8.52 8.86
N TYR A 155 2.06 9.04 9.12
CA TYR A 155 2.60 9.31 10.45
C TYR A 155 2.76 10.82 10.65
N PHE A 156 2.31 11.30 11.80
CA PHE A 156 2.36 12.71 12.23
C PHE A 156 3.28 12.81 13.44
N PRO A 157 4.57 13.17 13.25
CA PRO A 157 5.58 13.09 14.31
C PRO A 157 5.31 14.05 15.47
N GLU A 158 4.74 15.23 15.22
CA GLU A 158 4.49 16.22 16.26
C GLU A 158 3.40 15.79 17.24
N ARG A 159 2.55 14.84 16.84
CA ARG A 159 1.40 14.35 17.62
C ARG A 159 1.52 12.87 17.99
N ASP A 160 2.57 12.19 17.53
CA ASP A 160 2.75 10.74 17.65
C ASP A 160 1.52 9.94 17.18
N ILE A 161 0.98 10.28 16.01
CA ILE A 161 -0.21 9.61 15.43
C ILE A 161 0.18 8.84 14.18
N THR A 162 -0.23 7.58 14.10
CA THR A 162 -0.24 6.79 12.87
C THR A 162 -1.67 6.58 12.40
N PHE A 163 -1.98 7.01 11.18
CA PHE A 163 -3.23 6.74 10.49
C PHE A 163 -3.03 5.63 9.47
N VAL A 164 -3.86 4.57 9.57
CA VAL A 164 -3.93 3.49 8.58
C VAL A 164 -5.37 3.31 8.12
N ALA A 165 -5.58 3.21 6.81
CA ALA A 165 -6.89 2.90 6.26
C ALA A 165 -6.77 2.10 4.96
N PHE A 166 -7.76 1.23 4.73
CA PHE A 166 -7.88 0.39 3.54
C PHE A 166 -9.29 0.50 2.94
N ALA A 167 -9.39 0.28 1.63
CA ALA A 167 -10.65 0.04 0.94
C ALA A 167 -10.40 -1.03 -0.13
N ASN A 168 -11.26 -2.04 -0.19
CA ASN A 168 -11.16 -3.16 -1.13
C ASN A 168 -11.74 -2.83 -2.52
N GLY A 169 -11.53 -1.60 -2.97
CA GLY A 169 -11.95 -1.15 -4.28
C GLY A 169 -11.17 0.08 -4.75
N ILE A 170 -10.57 0.00 -5.93
CA ILE A 170 -9.89 1.12 -6.57
C ILE A 170 -10.89 2.07 -7.25
N GLY A 171 -10.53 3.35 -7.32
CA GLY A 171 -11.25 4.40 -8.05
C GLY A 171 -12.39 5.05 -7.26
N SER A 172 -12.45 4.78 -5.94
CA SER A 172 -13.37 5.48 -5.07
C SER A 172 -12.63 6.64 -4.40
N PRO A 173 -13.05 7.91 -4.55
CA PRO A 173 -12.41 9.03 -3.85
C PRO A 173 -12.65 9.01 -2.32
N GLY A 174 -13.02 7.86 -1.77
CA GLY A 174 -13.45 7.65 -0.40
C GLY A 174 -12.31 7.79 0.59
N LEU A 175 -11.17 7.13 0.35
CA LEU A 175 -10.07 7.09 1.32
C LEU A 175 -9.39 8.44 1.54
N GLY A 176 -9.18 9.22 0.49
CA GLY A 176 -8.62 10.56 0.62
C GLY A 176 -9.53 11.50 1.40
N ARG A 177 -10.84 11.46 1.11
CA ARG A 177 -11.84 12.26 1.83
C ARG A 177 -12.03 11.79 3.28
N LEU A 178 -12.03 10.48 3.50
CA LEU A 178 -12.09 9.88 4.84
C LEU A 178 -10.89 10.33 5.66
N ALA A 179 -9.68 10.24 5.12
CA ALA A 179 -8.46 10.70 5.81
C ALA A 179 -8.58 12.16 6.22
N ALA A 180 -8.98 13.05 5.29
CA ALA A 180 -9.17 14.46 5.60
C ALA A 180 -10.22 14.70 6.70
N GLN A 181 -11.35 13.98 6.66
CA GLN A 181 -12.40 14.07 7.68
C GLN A 181 -11.91 13.59 9.06
N VAL A 182 -11.14 12.51 9.10
CA VAL A 182 -10.53 12.01 10.34
C VAL A 182 -9.56 13.04 10.91
N TYR A 183 -8.75 13.68 10.08
CA TYR A 183 -7.81 14.71 10.54
C TYR A 183 -8.53 15.92 11.15
N VAL A 184 -9.62 16.38 10.52
CA VAL A 184 -10.47 17.45 11.06
C VAL A 184 -11.02 17.05 12.43
N TYR A 185 -11.53 15.82 12.55
CA TYR A 185 -12.11 15.34 13.80
C TYR A 185 -11.07 15.24 14.92
N VAL A 186 -9.90 14.67 14.65
CA VAL A 186 -8.80 14.53 15.63
C VAL A 186 -8.36 15.90 16.14
N ASP A 187 -8.23 16.88 15.25
CA ASP A 187 -7.87 18.24 15.61
C ASP A 187 -8.95 18.92 16.48
N GLN A 188 -10.22 18.86 16.05
CA GLN A 188 -11.34 19.48 16.77
C GLN A 188 -11.61 18.85 18.14
N ALA A 189 -11.42 17.54 18.26
CA ALA A 189 -11.66 16.82 19.51
C ALA A 189 -10.53 17.00 20.54
N GLY A 190 -9.43 17.67 20.18
CA GLY A 190 -8.27 17.85 21.05
C GLY A 190 -7.59 16.53 21.41
N LEU A 191 -7.79 15.48 20.60
CA LEU A 191 -7.27 14.13 20.84
C LEU A 191 -5.77 13.98 20.54
N ALA A 192 -5.13 15.09 20.18
CA ALA A 192 -3.74 15.15 19.76
C ALA A 192 -2.89 16.11 20.63
N ASN A 193 -3.40 16.46 21.82
CA ASN A 193 -2.72 17.30 22.81
C ASN A 193 -2.22 16.47 24.00
#